data_AF-A0A357VTA9-F1
#
_entry.id   AF-A0A357VTA9-F1
#
_cell.length_a   1.000
_cell.length_b   1.000
_cell.length_c   1.000
_cell.angle_alpha   90.00
_cell.angle_beta   90.00
_cell.angle_gamma   90.00
#
_symmetry.space_group_name_H-M   'P 1'
#
loop_
_entity.id
_entity.type
_entity.pdbx_description
1 polymer ?
#
loop_
_entity_poly.entity_id
_entity_poly.type
_entity_poly.pdbx_seq_one_letter_code
_entity_poly.pdbx_strand_id
1 'polypeptide(L)'
;MIGGYPPQACEMNGMCSIQNVIEADGSIYPCDFYVFEKYKLGNINEVKNMEEILKSETAKEFIASSLDLPDECRNCEWFSLCRNGCKRYRYDGKKYHFCNVYKEFFKYSYERLKKISENTEIFSLGI
;
A
#
# COMPACT_ATOMS: atom_id res chain seq x y z
N MET A 1 10.32 -7.94 -5.45
CA MET A 1 11.02 -6.64 -5.32
C MET A 1 12.21 -6.69 -6.26
N ILE A 2 12.47 -5.64 -7.02
CA ILE A 2 13.53 -5.69 -8.04
C ILE A 2 14.91 -5.55 -7.38
N GLY A 3 15.12 -4.49 -6.57
CA GLY A 3 16.38 -4.25 -5.87
C GLY A 3 16.51 -4.87 -4.48
N GLY A 4 15.67 -5.85 -4.12
CA GLY A 4 15.72 -6.53 -2.81
C GLY A 4 15.10 -5.80 -1.61
N TYR A 5 14.79 -4.50 -1.71
CA TYR A 5 14.13 -3.71 -0.65
C TYR A 5 12.63 -3.48 -0.92
N PRO A 6 11.82 -3.24 0.13
CA PRO A 6 10.39 -2.92 0.00
C PRO A 6 10.16 -1.57 -0.68
N PRO A 7 9.05 -1.40 -1.42
CA PRO A 7 8.69 -0.11 -1.97
C PRO A 7 8.35 0.88 -0.83
N GLN A 8 8.71 2.14 -1.01
CA GLN A 8 8.36 3.21 -0.06
C GLN A 8 6.96 3.78 -0.31
N ALA A 9 6.47 3.69 -1.55
CA ALA A 9 5.14 4.14 -1.92
C ALA A 9 4.07 3.18 -1.39
N CYS A 10 3.09 3.71 -0.64
CA CYS A 10 2.09 2.94 0.09
C CYS A 10 1.31 1.97 -0.81
N GLU A 11 0.92 2.45 -2.00
CA GLU A 11 0.11 1.73 -2.98
C GLU A 11 0.78 0.48 -3.54
N MET A 12 2.11 0.38 -3.43
CA MET A 12 2.91 -0.71 -3.99
C MET A 12 3.15 -1.85 -2.99
N ASN A 13 2.84 -1.65 -1.70
CA ASN A 13 3.22 -2.61 -0.66
C ASN A 13 2.29 -3.83 -0.59
N GLY A 14 1.10 -3.75 -1.21
CA GLY A 14 0.08 -4.81 -1.23
C GLY A 14 -0.82 -4.88 -0.01
N MET A 15 -0.49 -4.12 1.03
CA MET A 15 -1.26 -3.92 2.26
C MET A 15 -1.36 -2.42 2.52
N CYS A 16 -2.53 -1.97 3.00
CA CYS A 16 -2.71 -0.58 3.43
C CYS A 16 -1.89 -0.27 4.69
N SER A 17 -1.43 0.97 4.79
CA SER A 17 -0.92 1.57 6.03
C SER A 17 -1.87 2.66 6.52
N ILE A 18 -1.72 3.06 7.78
CA ILE A 18 -2.42 4.21 8.35
C ILE A 18 -1.60 5.46 8.04
N GLN A 19 -2.15 6.36 7.24
CA GLN A 19 -1.51 7.60 6.80
C GLN A 19 -1.78 8.78 7.74
N ASN A 20 -2.69 8.63 8.70
CA ASN A 20 -3.10 9.68 9.66
C ASN A 20 -3.53 10.98 8.94
N VAL A 21 -4.47 10.88 8.01
CA VAL A 21 -5.07 12.06 7.36
C VAL A 21 -5.87 12.82 8.41
N ILE A 22 -5.56 14.10 8.62
CA ILE A 22 -6.22 14.95 9.61
C ILE A 22 -7.00 16.04 8.89
N GLU A 23 -8.31 16.06 9.08
CA GLU A 23 -9.20 17.08 8.53
C GLU A 23 -9.19 18.35 9.38
N ALA A 24 -9.77 19.44 8.86
CA ALA A 24 -9.75 20.74 9.51
C ALA A 24 -10.44 20.78 10.89
N ASP A 25 -11.37 19.87 11.16
CA ASP A 25 -12.05 19.69 12.45
C ASP A 25 -11.22 18.85 13.46
N GLY A 26 -10.05 18.38 13.04
CA GLY A 26 -9.17 17.50 13.80
C GLY A 26 -9.49 16.01 13.67
N SER A 27 -10.53 15.61 12.92
CA SER A 27 -10.86 14.20 12.70
C SER A 27 -9.72 13.49 11.95
N ILE A 28 -9.36 12.28 12.40
CA ILE A 28 -8.25 11.48 11.85
C ILE A 28 -8.80 10.30 11.05
N TYR A 29 -8.23 10.04 9.87
CA TYR A 29 -8.62 8.99 8.93
C TYR A 29 -7.41 8.17 8.44
N PRO A 30 -7.61 6.92 8.01
CA PRO A 30 -6.52 6.01 7.68
C PRO A 30 -5.85 6.31 6.32
N CYS A 31 -6.55 6.94 5.40
CA CYS A 31 -6.09 7.20 4.03
C CYS A 31 -6.95 8.30 3.39
N ASP A 32 -6.35 9.11 2.54
CA ASP A 32 -6.98 10.22 1.82
C ASP A 32 -8.16 9.77 0.95
N PHE A 33 -8.12 8.55 0.42
CA PHE A 33 -9.25 7.97 -0.30
C PHE A 33 -10.41 7.49 0.58
N TYR A 34 -10.23 7.45 1.90
CA TYR A 34 -11.15 6.82 2.84
C TYR A 34 -11.54 7.76 3.99
N VAL A 35 -11.71 9.04 3.69
CA VAL A 35 -12.27 10.06 4.59
C VAL A 35 -13.80 9.92 4.66
N PHE A 36 -14.24 8.84 5.30
CA PHE A 36 -15.65 8.54 5.55
C PHE A 36 -15.85 8.27 7.04
N GLU A 37 -17.02 8.61 7.58
CA GLU A 37 -17.29 8.47 9.02
C GLU A 37 -17.03 7.06 9.56
N LYS A 38 -17.37 6.03 8.80
CA LYS A 38 -17.11 4.62 9.16
C LYS A 38 -15.62 4.25 9.30
N TYR A 39 -14.72 5.09 8.82
CA TYR A 39 -13.26 4.92 8.93
C TYR A 39 -12.60 5.96 9.83
N LYS A 40 -13.38 6.81 10.53
CA LYS A 40 -12.82 7.78 11.47
C LYS A 40 -12.09 7.03 12.59
N LEU A 41 -10.83 7.39 12.80
CA LEU A 41 -9.94 6.77 13.79
C LEU A 41 -9.97 7.49 15.14
N GLY A 42 -10.39 8.76 15.16
CA GLY A 42 -10.43 9.61 16.35
C GLY A 42 -10.37 11.10 15.99
N ASN A 43 -10.03 11.94 16.97
CA ASN A 43 -9.74 13.36 16.78
C ASN A 43 -8.38 13.72 17.42
N ILE A 44 -7.55 14.48 16.71
CA ILE A 44 -6.18 14.84 17.17
C ILE A 44 -6.18 15.65 18.47
N ASN A 45 -7.26 16.37 18.76
CA ASN A 45 -7.39 17.17 19.97
C ASN A 45 -7.75 16.32 21.21
N GLU A 46 -8.15 15.07 21.02
CA GLU A 46 -8.64 14.18 22.07
C GLU A 46 -7.66 13.05 22.42
N VAL A 47 -6.85 12.62 21.45
CA VAL A 47 -5.89 11.51 21.65
C VAL A 47 -4.66 11.93 22.44
N LYS A 48 -4.15 11.02 23.27
CA LYS A 48 -2.95 11.29 24.08
C LYS A 48 -1.66 11.15 23.26
N ASN A 49 -1.66 10.26 22.28
CA ASN A 49 -0.55 10.01 21.37
C ASN A 49 -1.05 9.28 20.12
N MET A 50 -0.22 9.22 19.08
CA MET A 50 -0.56 8.56 17.81
C MET A 50 -0.64 7.03 17.91
N GLU A 51 -0.05 6.42 18.94
CA GLU A 51 -0.10 4.96 19.11
C GLU A 51 -1.53 4.49 19.42
N GLU A 52 -2.31 5.31 20.12
CA GLU A 52 -3.74 5.09 20.37
C GLU A 52 -4.53 4.93 19.05
N ILE A 53 -4.27 5.82 18.09
CA ILE A 53 -4.89 5.77 16.75
C ILE A 53 -4.52 4.49 16.01
N LEU A 54 -3.23 4.13 16.00
CA LEU A 54 -2.74 2.93 15.32
C LEU A 54 -3.28 1.63 15.93
N LYS A 55 -3.60 1.64 17.23
CA LYS A 55 -4.14 0.48 17.96
C LYS A 55 -5.67 0.40 17.96
N SER A 56 -6.36 1.41 17.42
CA SER A 56 -7.82 1.41 17.30
C SER A 56 -8.32 0.21 16.48
N GLU A 57 -9.51 -0.30 16.82
CA GLU A 57 -10.12 -1.41 16.06
C GLU A 57 -10.38 -1.01 14.60
N THR A 58 -10.83 0.23 14.37
CA THR A 58 -11.04 0.77 13.02
C THR A 58 -9.75 0.75 12.17
N ALA A 59 -8.59 1.09 12.76
CA ALA A 59 -7.31 0.98 12.06
C ALA A 59 -6.96 -0.48 11.71
N LYS A 60 -7.13 -1.40 12.67
CA LYS A 60 -6.86 -2.83 12.46
C LYS A 60 -7.75 -3.41 11.36
N GLU A 61 -9.05 -3.12 11.40
CA GLU A 61 -10.02 -3.58 10.39
C GLU A 61 -9.73 -2.99 9.00
N PHE A 62 -9.31 -1.72 8.93
CA PHE A 62 -8.96 -1.07 7.69
C PHE A 62 -7.75 -1.74 7.02
N ILE A 63 -6.71 -2.06 7.80
CA ILE A 63 -5.53 -2.81 7.33
C ILE A 63 -5.93 -4.24 6.96
N ALA A 64 -6.65 -4.96 7.84
CA ALA A 64 -7.03 -6.35 7.62
C ALA A 64 -7.84 -6.54 6.34
N SER A 65 -8.76 -5.62 6.04
CA SER A 65 -9.53 -5.63 4.79
C SER A 65 -8.71 -5.33 3.53
N SER A 66 -7.43 -5.00 3.65
CA SER A 66 -6.49 -4.90 2.52
C SER A 66 -5.69 -6.19 2.26
N LEU A 67 -5.78 -7.17 3.16
CA LEU A 67 -5.00 -8.41 3.08
C LEU A 67 -5.63 -9.48 2.20
N ASP A 68 -6.91 -9.34 1.84
CA ASP A 68 -7.57 -10.31 0.95
C ASP A 68 -6.88 -10.34 -0.42
N LEU A 69 -6.60 -11.56 -0.87
CA LEU A 69 -5.78 -11.81 -2.05
C LEU A 69 -6.48 -12.82 -2.98
N PRO A 70 -6.79 -12.42 -4.23
CA PRO A 70 -7.31 -13.33 -5.24
C PRO A 70 -6.36 -14.49 -5.54
N ASP A 71 -6.90 -15.66 -5.85
CA ASP A 71 -6.11 -16.86 -6.15
C ASP A 71 -5.16 -16.67 -7.35
N GLU A 72 -5.56 -15.86 -8.32
CA GLU A 72 -4.69 -15.52 -9.46
C GLU A 72 -3.40 -14.81 -9.04
N CYS A 73 -3.41 -14.07 -7.93
CA CYS A 73 -2.22 -13.39 -7.44
C CYS A 73 -1.25 -14.38 -6.78
N ARG A 74 -1.75 -15.45 -6.15
CA ARG A 74 -0.92 -16.46 -5.46
C ARG A 74 0.05 -17.17 -6.42
N ASN A 75 -0.37 -17.35 -7.67
CA ASN A 75 0.41 -18.01 -8.72
C ASN A 75 0.95 -17.03 -9.78
N CYS A 76 0.84 -15.72 -9.55
CA CYS A 76 1.31 -14.71 -10.51
C CYS A 76 2.82 -14.50 -10.39
N GLU A 77 3.55 -14.65 -11.50
CA GLU A 77 5.00 -14.39 -11.56
C GLU A 77 5.38 -12.97 -11.10
N TRP A 78 4.47 -12.00 -11.30
CA TRP A 78 4.67 -10.60 -10.94
C TRP A 78 4.23 -10.26 -9.51
N PHE A 79 3.77 -11.23 -8.71
CA PHE A 79 3.23 -10.96 -7.37
C PHE A 79 4.23 -10.25 -6.47
N SER A 80 5.52 -10.60 -6.55
CA SER A 80 6.59 -9.99 -5.74
C SER A 80 6.80 -8.49 -6.03
N LEU A 81 6.28 -7.98 -7.15
CA LEU A 81 6.32 -6.59 -7.59
C LEU A 81 4.96 -5.90 -7.41
N CYS A 82 3.88 -6.52 -7.90
CA CYS A 82 2.55 -5.92 -7.94
C CYS A 82 1.79 -6.01 -6.62
N ARG A 83 1.82 -7.18 -5.97
CA ARG A 83 1.15 -7.46 -4.68
C ARG A 83 -0.34 -7.09 -4.63
N ASN A 84 -1.05 -7.25 -5.74
CA ASN A 84 -2.45 -6.85 -5.88
C ASN A 84 -2.70 -5.33 -5.69
N GLY A 85 -1.66 -4.51 -5.88
CA GLY A 85 -1.72 -3.04 -5.94
C GLY A 85 -2.44 -2.36 -4.77
N CYS A 86 -2.87 -1.12 -4.99
CA CYS A 86 -3.63 -0.36 -4.00
C CYS A 86 -5.03 -0.94 -3.81
N LYS A 87 -5.46 -1.10 -2.55
CA LYS A 87 -6.85 -1.44 -2.18
C LYS A 87 -7.89 -0.53 -2.86
N ARG A 88 -7.58 0.76 -3.03
CA ARG A 88 -8.48 1.75 -3.65
C ARG A 88 -8.92 1.38 -5.08
N TYR A 89 -8.09 0.63 -5.80
CA TYR A 89 -8.38 0.19 -7.17
C TYR A 89 -8.74 -1.30 -7.26
N ARG A 90 -9.14 -1.93 -6.15
CA ARG A 90 -9.65 -3.30 -6.15
C ARG A 90 -11.17 -3.28 -6.28
N TYR A 91 -11.69 -3.41 -7.50
CA TYR A 91 -13.13 -3.49 -7.73
C TYR A 91 -13.71 -4.78 -7.14
N ASP A 92 -14.96 -4.70 -6.66
CA ASP A 92 -15.62 -5.74 -5.86
C ASP A 92 -14.81 -6.17 -4.61
N GLY A 93 -13.89 -5.32 -4.16
CA GLY A 93 -13.05 -5.51 -2.98
C GLY A 93 -11.93 -6.54 -3.14
N LYS A 94 -11.75 -7.15 -4.32
CA LYS A 94 -10.87 -8.32 -4.48
C LYS A 94 -9.69 -8.08 -5.42
N LYS A 95 -9.97 -7.81 -6.70
CA LYS A 95 -8.96 -7.82 -7.76
C LYS A 95 -8.56 -6.41 -8.16
N TYR A 96 -7.25 -6.15 -8.19
CA TYR A 96 -6.69 -4.91 -8.71
C TYR A 96 -7.10 -4.67 -10.16
N HIS A 97 -7.73 -3.54 -10.42
CA HIS A 97 -8.31 -3.20 -11.72
C HIS A 97 -7.27 -3.23 -12.85
N PHE A 98 -6.07 -2.72 -12.58
CA PHE A 98 -5.00 -2.61 -13.57
C PHE A 98 -4.12 -3.87 -13.65
N CYS A 99 -4.58 -5.02 -13.16
CA CYS A 99 -3.82 -6.28 -13.16
C CYS A 99 -3.22 -6.62 -14.54
N ASN A 100 -4.02 -6.53 -15.61
CA ASN A 100 -3.54 -6.85 -16.96
C ASN A 100 -2.52 -5.83 -17.47
N VAL A 101 -2.74 -4.54 -17.20
CA VAL A 101 -1.80 -3.46 -17.55
C VAL A 101 -0.45 -3.69 -16.87
N TYR A 102 -0.45 -4.05 -15.58
CA TYR A 102 0.79 -4.34 -14.85
C TYR A 102 1.50 -5.59 -15.38
N LYS A 103 0.77 -6.64 -15.74
CA LYS A 103 1.34 -7.85 -16.36
C LYS A 103 2.05 -7.51 -17.68
N GLU A 104 1.39 -6.76 -18.55
CA GLU A 104 1.97 -6.32 -19.83
C GLU A 104 3.17 -5.38 -19.63
N PHE A 105 3.03 -4.40 -18.73
CA PHE A 105 4.09 -3.46 -18.40
C PHE A 105 5.34 -4.17 -17.86
N PHE A 106 5.19 -5.09 -16.89
CA PHE A 106 6.34 -5.81 -16.36
C PHE A 106 6.93 -6.77 -17.37
N LYS A 107 6.13 -7.49 -18.16
CA LYS A 107 6.65 -8.30 -19.26
C LYS A 107 7.50 -7.48 -20.22
N TYR A 108 7.11 -6.24 -20.49
CA TYR A 108 7.86 -5.33 -21.37
C TYR A 108 9.10 -4.72 -20.70
N SER A 109 9.03 -4.35 -19.41
CA SER A 109 10.01 -3.49 -18.76
C SER A 109 10.95 -4.19 -17.76
N TYR A 110 10.62 -5.39 -17.29
CA TYR A 110 11.27 -6.04 -16.16
C TYR A 110 12.79 -6.15 -16.29
N GLU A 111 13.31 -6.63 -17.42
CA GLU A 111 14.76 -6.79 -17.61
C GLU A 111 15.52 -5.45 -17.53
N ARG A 112 14.92 -4.36 -18.01
CA ARG A 112 15.51 -3.02 -17.92
C ARG A 112 15.47 -2.50 -16.49
N LEU A 113 14.34 -2.70 -15.79
CA LEU A 113 14.22 -2.31 -14.38
C LEU A 113 15.22 -3.08 -13.51
N LYS A 114 15.41 -4.37 -13.76
CA LYS A 114 16.40 -5.22 -13.08
C LYS A 114 17.82 -4.69 -13.29
N LYS A 115 18.19 -4.42 -14.54
CA LYS A 115 19.50 -3.84 -14.88
C LYS A 115 19.72 -2.48 -14.21
N ILE A 116 18.70 -1.63 -14.12
CA ILE A 116 18.81 -0.35 -13.40
C ILE A 116 19.08 -0.62 -11.91
N SER A 117 18.35 -1.55 -11.28
CA SER A 117 18.52 -1.83 -9.86
C SER A 117 19.90 -2.36 -9.47
N GLU A 118 20.53 -3.13 -10.35
CA GLU A 118 21.90 -3.67 -10.16
C GLU A 118 22.96 -2.56 -10.25
N ASN A 119 22.69 -1.50 -11.02
CA ASN A 119 23.60 -0.36 -11.16
C ASN A 119 23.45 0.69 -10.03
N THR A 120 22.47 0.51 -9.13
CA THR A 120 22.20 1.46 -8.03
C THR A 120 23.07 1.19 -6.78
N GLU A 121 23.96 0.19 -6.79
CA GLU A 121 24.95 -0.04 -5.71
C GLU A 121 25.91 1.16 -5.47
N ILE A 122 25.84 2.21 -6.30
CA ILE A 122 26.55 3.47 -6.10
C ILE A 122 26.00 4.29 -4.92
N PHE A 123 24.73 4.10 -4.51
CA PHE A 123 24.14 4.85 -3.39
C PHE A 123 24.27 4.16 -2.01
N SER A 124 24.85 2.96 -1.95
CA SER A 124 25.14 2.26 -0.68
C SER A 124 26.44 2.71 0.01
N LEU A 125 27.18 3.67 -0.55
CA LEU A 125 28.29 4.35 0.13
C LEU A 125 27.78 5.58 0.92
N GLY A 126 27.10 5.31 2.03
CA GLY A 126 27.09 6.16 3.22
C GLY A 126 26.57 7.60 3.10
N ILE A 127 25.26 7.77 3.27
CA ILE A 127 24.70 8.82 4.14
C ILE A 127 23.77 8.13 5.14
#